data_AF-A0AA39N4R2-F1
#
_entry.id   AF-A0AA39N4R2-F1
#
_cell.length_a   1.000
_cell.length_b   1.000
_cell.length_c   1.000
_cell.angle_alpha   90.00
_cell.angle_beta   90.00
_cell.angle_gamma   90.00
#
_symmetry.space_group_name_H-M   'P 1'
#
loop_
_entity.id
_entity.type
_entity.pdbx_description
1 polymer ?
#
loop_
_entity_poly.entity_id
_entity_poly.type
_entity_poly.pdbx_seq_one_letter_code
_entity_poly.pdbx_strand_id
1 'polypeptide(L)'
;MFSRILALLPLVSLAVANPLVARSEVDALKSALDGMASTVGDISTAVDAFESNVDSTHAFAVGSASQKLDNQIKEAIPLVPTHVVSDADGETICAAFTDFLPSLVDAFDKIVGCKSDFVAVHVVPFVCQIVEELAKDNAVFVSDLMAATPSAYKDCAQELSDTVSAETAKVQAAYC
;
A
#
# COMPACT_ATOMS: atom_id res chain seq x y z
N MET A 1 -23.48 -61.10 15.76
CA MET A 1 -22.89 -59.86 16.34
C MET A 1 -21.50 -59.70 15.76
N PHE A 2 -21.14 -58.48 15.34
CA PHE A 2 -19.83 -57.96 14.88
C PHE A 2 -19.97 -57.24 13.53
N SER A 3 -20.53 -56.03 13.60
CA SER A 3 -20.40 -55.02 12.54
C SER A 3 -19.03 -54.36 12.68
N ARG A 4 -18.19 -54.46 11.65
CA ARG A 4 -16.89 -53.79 11.58
C ARG A 4 -17.11 -52.33 11.19
N ILE A 5 -16.91 -51.41 12.13
CA ILE A 5 -16.87 -49.97 11.87
C ILE A 5 -15.52 -49.66 11.20
N LEU A 6 -15.52 -49.41 9.90
CA LEU A 6 -14.42 -48.73 9.22
C LEU A 6 -14.48 -47.25 9.63
N ALA A 7 -13.56 -46.83 10.49
CA ALA A 7 -13.31 -45.42 10.75
C ALA A 7 -12.52 -44.83 9.57
N LEU A 8 -13.20 -44.07 8.71
CA LEU A 8 -12.58 -43.19 7.74
C LEU A 8 -12.02 -41.97 8.50
N LEU A 9 -10.72 -41.97 8.75
CA LEU A 9 -9.99 -40.76 9.14
C LEU A 9 -9.99 -39.80 7.94
N PRO A 10 -10.51 -38.57 8.07
CA PRO A 10 -10.27 -37.55 7.06
C PRO A 10 -8.78 -37.20 7.10
N LEU A 11 -8.05 -37.53 6.02
CA LEU A 11 -6.73 -36.96 5.77
C LEU A 11 -6.89 -35.44 5.70
N VAL A 12 -6.48 -34.75 6.76
CA VAL A 12 -6.17 -33.32 6.68
C VAL A 12 -4.93 -33.21 5.81
N SER A 13 -5.12 -32.91 4.53
CA SER A 13 -4.03 -32.54 3.64
C SER A 13 -3.47 -31.21 4.13
N LEU A 14 -2.44 -31.26 4.97
CA LEU A 14 -1.56 -30.12 5.20
C LEU A 14 -0.89 -29.81 3.85
N ALA A 15 -1.42 -28.82 3.15
CA ALA A 15 -0.72 -28.21 2.03
C ALA A 15 0.56 -27.60 2.62
N VAL A 16 1.66 -28.32 2.48
CA VAL A 16 2.98 -27.79 2.84
C VAL A 16 3.29 -26.75 1.79
N ALA A 17 3.03 -25.48 2.09
CA ALA A 17 3.52 -24.38 1.28
C ALA A 17 5.04 -24.55 1.14
N ASN A 18 5.53 -24.60 -0.11
CA ASN A 18 6.95 -24.79 -0.36
C ASN A 18 7.68 -23.53 0.12
N PRO A 19 8.53 -23.59 1.17
CA PRO A 19 9.06 -22.39 1.83
C PRO A 19 9.90 -21.52 0.89
N LEU A 20 10.45 -22.09 -0.18
CA LEU A 20 11.18 -21.36 -1.22
C LEU A 20 10.30 -20.44 -2.07
N VAL A 21 9.05 -20.85 -2.34
CA VAL A 21 8.10 -20.05 -3.13
C VAL A 21 7.58 -18.89 -2.27
N ALA A 22 7.18 -19.18 -1.04
CA ALA A 22 6.71 -18.15 -0.10
C ALA A 22 7.78 -17.07 0.16
N ARG A 23 9.05 -17.48 0.35
CA ARG A 23 10.17 -16.53 0.50
C ARG A 23 10.33 -15.62 -0.73
N SER A 24 10.20 -16.17 -1.94
CA SER A 24 10.34 -15.40 -3.18
C SER A 24 9.21 -14.39 -3.41
N GLU A 25 7.99 -14.69 -2.94
CA GLU A 25 6.85 -13.77 -2.99
C GLU A 25 7.08 -12.57 -2.05
N VAL A 26 7.59 -12.84 -0.83
CA VAL A 26 7.89 -11.81 0.17
C VAL A 26 9.03 -10.89 -0.30
N ASP A 27 10.08 -11.44 -0.91
CA ASP A 27 11.17 -10.65 -1.47
C ASP A 27 10.71 -9.73 -2.62
N ALA A 28 9.78 -10.22 -3.46
CA ALA A 28 9.18 -9.43 -4.53
C ALA A 28 8.29 -8.29 -3.97
N LEU A 29 7.46 -8.60 -2.98
CA LEU A 29 6.64 -7.59 -2.30
C LEU A 29 7.51 -6.53 -1.62
N LYS A 30 8.59 -6.93 -0.95
CA LYS A 30 9.56 -5.99 -0.35
C LYS A 30 10.18 -5.07 -1.41
N SER A 31 10.60 -5.63 -2.54
CA SER A 31 11.18 -4.84 -3.64
C SER A 31 10.16 -3.83 -4.20
N ALA A 32 8.89 -4.20 -4.27
CA ALA A 32 7.82 -3.29 -4.68
C ALA A 32 7.64 -2.15 -3.66
N LEU A 33 7.66 -2.45 -2.36
CA LEU A 33 7.58 -1.44 -1.29
C LEU A 33 8.76 -0.46 -1.31
N ASP A 34 9.98 -0.95 -1.53
CA ASP A 34 11.16 -0.07 -1.69
C ASP A 34 10.99 0.86 -2.91
N GLY A 35 10.40 0.35 -3.99
CA GLY A 35 10.04 1.14 -5.17
C GLY A 35 8.99 2.21 -4.90
N MET A 36 7.98 1.91 -4.07
CA MET A 36 6.96 2.87 -3.64
C MET A 36 7.58 3.95 -2.73
N ALA A 37 8.46 3.57 -1.80
CA ALA A 37 9.17 4.51 -0.93
C ALA A 37 10.00 5.53 -1.74
N SER A 38 10.68 5.07 -2.80
CA SER A 38 11.37 5.96 -3.73
C SER A 38 10.40 6.93 -4.40
N THR A 39 9.24 6.45 -4.89
CA THR A 39 8.25 7.31 -5.53
C THR A 39 7.60 8.30 -4.56
N VAL A 40 7.42 7.95 -3.29
CA VAL A 40 6.96 8.88 -2.25
C VAL A 40 7.99 10.00 -2.03
N GLY A 41 9.29 9.69 -2.11
CA GLY A 41 10.35 10.70 -2.17
C GLY A 41 10.26 11.60 -3.41
N ASP A 42 9.97 11.03 -4.58
CA ASP A 42 9.74 11.79 -5.81
C ASP A 42 8.52 12.73 -5.68
N ILE A 43 7.43 12.28 -5.05
CA ILE A 43 6.25 13.10 -4.76
C ILE A 43 6.64 14.29 -3.89
N SER A 44 7.33 14.05 -2.78
CA SER A 44 7.77 15.12 -1.87
C SER A 44 8.63 16.16 -2.58
N THR A 45 9.56 15.70 -3.42
CA THR A 45 10.42 16.58 -4.23
C THR A 45 9.61 17.39 -5.24
N ALA A 46 8.61 16.78 -5.88
CA ALA A 46 7.74 17.46 -6.82
C ALA A 46 6.87 18.51 -6.12
N VAL A 47 6.39 18.23 -4.90
CA VAL A 47 5.63 19.19 -4.10
C VAL A 47 6.50 20.38 -3.71
N ASP A 48 7.71 20.16 -3.20
CA ASP A 48 8.64 21.24 -2.83
C ASP A 48 8.97 22.14 -4.05
N ALA A 49 9.09 21.55 -5.25
CA ALA A 49 9.30 22.27 -6.49
C ALA A 49 8.07 23.11 -6.92
N PHE A 50 6.86 22.57 -6.70
CA PHE A 50 5.61 23.27 -6.97
C PHE A 50 5.36 24.43 -6.02
N GLU A 51 5.62 24.27 -4.72
CA GLU A 51 5.56 25.37 -3.74
C GLU A 51 6.51 26.51 -4.11
N SER A 52 7.68 26.17 -4.65
CA SER A 52 8.66 27.15 -5.12
C SER A 52 8.25 27.84 -6.42
N ASN A 53 7.43 27.19 -7.26
CA ASN A 53 7.03 27.65 -8.58
C ASN A 53 5.58 27.24 -8.88
N VAL A 54 4.64 28.06 -8.42
CA VAL A 54 3.20 27.79 -8.57
C VAL A 54 2.76 27.99 -10.02
N ASP A 55 2.90 26.93 -10.82
CA ASP A 55 2.42 26.83 -12.19
C ASP A 55 1.89 25.42 -12.50
N SER A 56 1.18 25.29 -13.62
CA SER A 56 0.59 24.01 -14.00
C SER A 56 1.63 22.93 -14.30
N THR A 57 2.84 23.29 -14.76
CA THR A 57 3.89 22.31 -15.08
C THR A 57 4.36 21.58 -13.84
N HIS A 58 4.65 22.32 -12.76
CA HIS A 58 5.07 21.72 -11.50
C HIS A 58 3.91 20.98 -10.80
N ALA A 59 2.69 21.51 -10.89
CA ALA A 59 1.51 20.83 -10.38
C ALA A 59 1.27 19.47 -11.08
N PHE A 60 1.44 19.40 -12.40
CA PHE A 60 1.34 18.14 -13.15
C PHE A 60 2.47 17.16 -12.81
N ALA A 61 3.64 17.65 -12.40
CA ALA A 61 4.71 16.78 -11.92
C ALA A 61 4.30 16.06 -10.62
N VAL A 62 3.66 16.77 -9.68
CA VAL A 62 3.11 16.16 -8.45
C VAL A 62 2.08 15.08 -8.80
N GLY A 63 1.14 15.41 -9.69
CA GLY A 63 0.12 14.44 -10.11
C GLY A 63 0.71 13.23 -10.84
N SER A 64 1.73 13.43 -11.68
CA SER A 64 2.41 12.33 -12.38
C SER A 64 3.14 11.39 -11.42
N ALA A 65 3.82 11.93 -10.41
CA ALA A 65 4.48 11.14 -9.37
C ALA A 65 3.43 10.37 -8.52
N SER A 66 2.31 11.01 -8.20
CA SER A 66 1.20 10.39 -7.46
C SER A 66 0.54 9.25 -8.26
N GLN A 67 0.34 9.45 -9.57
CA GLN A 67 -0.18 8.38 -10.44
C GLN A 67 0.84 7.25 -10.66
N LYS A 68 2.14 7.53 -10.64
CA LYS A 68 3.17 6.49 -10.61
C LYS A 68 3.07 5.64 -9.34
N LEU A 69 2.85 6.25 -8.17
CA LEU A 69 2.65 5.53 -6.92
C LEU A 69 1.42 4.61 -7.00
N ASP A 70 0.30 5.13 -7.48
CA ASP A 70 -0.93 4.35 -7.71
C ASP A 70 -0.69 3.15 -8.64
N ASN A 71 0.03 3.35 -9.75
CA ASN A 71 0.40 2.24 -10.64
C ASN A 71 1.29 1.19 -9.94
N GLN A 72 2.25 1.61 -9.10
CA GLN A 72 3.06 0.68 -8.33
C GLN A 72 2.24 -0.12 -7.33
N ILE A 73 1.23 0.50 -6.69
CA ILE A 73 0.29 -0.20 -5.80
C ILE A 73 -0.46 -1.28 -6.60
N LYS A 74 -1.00 -0.94 -7.78
CA LYS A 74 -1.67 -1.90 -8.68
C LYS A 74 -0.77 -3.07 -9.07
N GLU A 75 0.50 -2.80 -9.36
CA GLU A 75 1.49 -3.82 -9.69
C GLU A 75 1.88 -4.68 -8.49
N ALA A 76 1.79 -4.16 -7.27
CA ALA A 76 2.10 -4.88 -6.04
C ALA A 76 0.95 -5.77 -5.53
N ILE A 77 -0.31 -5.44 -5.81
CA ILE A 77 -1.48 -6.27 -5.46
C ILE A 77 -1.27 -7.75 -5.82
N PRO A 78 -0.93 -8.14 -7.07
CA PRO A 78 -0.73 -9.55 -7.41
C PRO A 78 0.51 -10.20 -6.77
N LEU A 79 1.39 -9.42 -6.13
CA LEU A 79 2.55 -9.93 -5.40
C LEU A 79 2.21 -10.27 -3.94
N VAL A 80 1.06 -9.85 -3.44
CA VAL A 80 0.62 -10.18 -2.09
C VAL A 80 0.34 -11.69 -1.99
N PRO A 81 0.95 -12.41 -1.04
CA PRO A 81 0.71 -13.84 -0.89
C PRO A 81 -0.76 -14.16 -0.66
N THR A 82 -1.29 -15.14 -1.39
CA THR A 82 -2.71 -15.59 -1.24
C THR A 82 -2.94 -16.50 -0.03
N HIS A 83 -1.92 -16.66 0.81
CA HIS A 83 -1.94 -17.47 2.01
C HIS A 83 -1.28 -16.71 3.16
N VAL A 84 -1.57 -17.14 4.39
CA VAL A 84 -0.93 -16.57 5.56
C VAL A 84 0.57 -16.91 5.54
N VAL A 85 1.42 -15.89 5.55
CA VAL A 85 2.88 -16.06 5.54
C VAL A 85 3.42 -16.52 6.89
N SER A 86 4.70 -16.89 6.95
CA SER A 86 5.36 -17.23 8.22
C SER A 86 5.51 -16.00 9.11
N ASP A 87 5.69 -16.20 10.43
CA ASP A 87 5.95 -15.08 11.36
C ASP A 87 7.21 -14.29 10.98
N ALA A 88 8.25 -14.95 10.47
CA ALA A 88 9.49 -14.27 10.05
C ALA A 88 9.29 -13.39 8.80
N ASP A 89 8.45 -13.85 7.87
CA ASP A 89 8.07 -13.06 6.69
C ASP A 89 7.13 -11.92 7.09
N GLY A 90 6.21 -12.18 8.02
CA GLY A 90 5.34 -11.17 8.63
C GLY A 90 6.12 -10.06 9.33
N GLU A 91 7.18 -10.40 10.07
CA GLU A 91 8.12 -9.45 10.68
C GLU A 91 8.79 -8.57 9.62
N THR A 92 9.28 -9.20 8.55
CA THR A 92 9.98 -8.51 7.46
C THR A 92 9.08 -7.52 6.74
N ILE A 93 7.85 -7.93 6.44
CA ILE A 93 6.82 -7.08 5.82
C ILE A 93 6.44 -5.93 6.75
N CYS A 94 6.18 -6.24 8.03
CA CYS A 94 5.82 -5.23 9.03
C CYS A 94 6.90 -4.16 9.16
N ALA A 95 8.18 -4.56 9.29
CA ALA A 95 9.29 -3.62 9.36
C ALA A 95 9.38 -2.71 8.13
N ALA A 96 9.18 -3.27 6.92
CA ALA A 96 9.17 -2.47 5.70
C ALA A 96 8.06 -1.40 5.71
N PHE A 97 6.88 -1.71 6.22
CA PHE A 97 5.80 -0.73 6.36
C PHE A 97 6.06 0.31 7.43
N THR A 98 6.58 -0.09 8.59
CA THR A 98 6.95 0.85 9.66
C THR A 98 7.98 1.88 9.18
N ASP A 99 8.94 1.46 8.36
CA ASP A 99 9.94 2.35 7.76
C ASP A 99 9.35 3.27 6.67
N PHE A 100 8.38 2.77 5.89
CA PHE A 100 7.74 3.48 4.78
C PHE A 100 6.74 4.56 5.25
N LEU A 101 5.90 4.23 6.23
CA LEU A 101 4.75 5.04 6.64
C LEU A 101 5.07 6.52 6.95
N PRO A 102 6.14 6.87 7.70
CA PRO A 102 6.43 8.27 8.01
C PRO A 102 6.62 9.13 6.76
N SER A 103 7.28 8.60 5.73
CA SER A 103 7.49 9.32 4.47
C SER A 103 6.19 9.49 3.66
N LEU A 104 5.30 8.50 3.71
CA LEU A 104 4.00 8.57 3.05
C LEU A 104 3.15 9.67 3.69
N VAL A 105 3.10 9.68 5.03
CA VAL A 105 2.38 10.69 5.81
C VAL A 105 2.89 12.09 5.49
N ASP A 106 4.22 12.30 5.54
CA ASP A 106 4.82 13.61 5.21
C ASP A 106 4.47 14.06 3.79
N ALA A 107 4.56 13.17 2.80
CA ALA A 107 4.21 13.48 1.42
C ALA A 107 2.73 13.88 1.27
N PHE A 108 1.82 13.19 1.96
CA PHE A 108 0.39 13.47 1.87
C PHE A 108 0.03 14.77 2.61
N ASP A 109 0.63 15.03 3.77
CA ASP A 109 0.49 16.30 4.49
C ASP A 109 1.01 17.47 3.65
N LYS A 110 2.14 17.31 2.95
CA LYS A 110 2.66 18.31 1.99
C LYS A 110 1.69 18.56 0.84
N ILE A 111 1.16 17.49 0.22
CA ILE A 111 0.12 17.63 -0.81
C ILE A 111 -1.06 18.43 -0.26
N VAL A 112 -1.57 18.12 0.94
CA VAL A 112 -2.68 18.86 1.55
C VAL A 112 -2.32 20.34 1.80
N GLY A 113 -1.08 20.62 2.22
CA GLY A 113 -0.56 21.98 2.44
C GLY A 113 -0.63 22.86 1.18
N CYS A 114 -0.40 22.27 0.00
CA CYS A 114 -0.42 22.95 -1.29
C CYS A 114 -1.82 23.26 -1.85
N LYS A 115 -2.90 23.09 -1.07
CA LYS A 115 -4.28 23.20 -1.59
C LYS A 115 -4.56 24.53 -2.30
N SER A 116 -4.15 25.65 -1.73
CA SER A 116 -4.36 26.97 -2.34
C SER A 116 -3.67 27.10 -3.69
N ASP A 117 -2.51 26.47 -3.85
CA ASP A 117 -1.67 26.59 -5.03
C ASP A 117 -2.23 25.73 -6.17
N PHE A 118 -2.68 24.51 -5.86
CA PHE A 118 -3.43 23.68 -6.81
C PHE A 118 -4.73 24.34 -7.29
N VAL A 119 -5.43 25.09 -6.42
CA VAL A 119 -6.59 25.91 -6.79
C VAL A 119 -6.16 27.03 -7.74
N ALA A 120 -5.07 27.73 -7.46
CA ALA A 120 -4.58 28.86 -8.25
C ALA A 120 -4.21 28.47 -9.69
N VAL A 121 -3.72 27.23 -9.88
CA VAL A 121 -3.36 26.70 -11.21
C VAL A 121 -4.47 25.86 -11.85
N HIS A 122 -5.66 25.81 -11.24
CA HIS A 122 -6.89 25.19 -11.76
C HIS A 122 -6.80 23.68 -12.04
N VAL A 123 -6.06 22.92 -11.22
CA VAL A 123 -5.90 21.46 -11.42
C VAL A 123 -6.51 20.60 -10.30
N VAL A 124 -7.26 21.19 -9.36
CA VAL A 124 -7.91 20.46 -8.25
C VAL A 124 -8.70 19.22 -8.71
N PRO A 125 -9.52 19.25 -9.79
CA PRO A 125 -10.24 18.06 -10.24
C PRO A 125 -9.31 16.91 -10.65
N PHE A 126 -8.14 17.21 -11.20
CA PHE A 126 -7.14 16.20 -11.57
C PHE A 126 -6.50 15.58 -10.33
N VAL A 127 -6.19 16.38 -9.31
CA VAL A 127 -5.70 15.89 -8.01
C VAL A 127 -6.74 14.98 -7.36
N CYS A 128 -8.00 15.39 -7.35
CA CYS A 128 -9.08 14.56 -6.80
C CYS A 128 -9.15 13.19 -7.49
N GLN A 129 -9.15 13.15 -8.83
CA GLN A 129 -9.22 11.89 -9.58
C GLN A 129 -8.09 10.92 -9.20
N ILE A 130 -6.85 11.40 -9.12
CA ILE A 130 -5.71 10.56 -8.75
C ILE A 130 -5.88 9.98 -7.34
N VAL A 131 -6.36 10.80 -6.40
CA VAL A 131 -6.52 10.37 -5.00
C VAL A 131 -7.68 9.38 -4.85
N GLU A 132 -8.74 9.50 -5.65
CA GLU A 132 -9.82 8.50 -5.71
C GLU A 132 -9.32 7.15 -6.24
N GLU A 133 -8.49 7.14 -7.29
CA GLU A 133 -7.84 5.92 -7.81
C GLU A 133 -6.94 5.30 -6.74
N LEU A 134 -6.05 6.11 -6.15
CA LEU A 134 -5.12 5.67 -5.11
C LEU A 134 -5.85 5.11 -3.87
N ALA A 135 -6.95 5.73 -3.45
CA ALA A 135 -7.77 5.23 -2.34
C ALA A 135 -8.35 3.84 -2.61
N LYS A 136 -8.87 3.65 -3.82
CA LYS A 136 -9.49 2.40 -4.24
C LYS A 136 -8.45 1.28 -4.31
N ASP A 137 -7.31 1.53 -4.94
CA ASP A 137 -6.31 0.50 -5.13
C ASP A 137 -5.54 0.18 -3.83
N ASN A 138 -5.33 1.18 -2.96
CA ASN A 138 -4.84 0.94 -1.60
C ASN A 138 -5.79 0.08 -0.76
N ALA A 139 -7.10 0.29 -0.86
CA ALA A 139 -8.06 -0.53 -0.12
C ALA A 139 -7.97 -2.02 -0.51
N VAL A 140 -7.73 -2.31 -1.80
CA VAL A 140 -7.49 -3.67 -2.28
C VAL A 140 -6.17 -4.21 -1.74
N PHE A 141 -5.08 -3.48 -1.94
CA PHE A 141 -3.74 -3.89 -1.51
C PHE A 141 -3.69 -4.20 0.00
N VAL A 142 -4.21 -3.30 0.83
CA VAL A 142 -4.23 -3.45 2.29
C VAL A 142 -5.13 -4.61 2.70
N SER A 143 -6.30 -4.79 2.08
CA SER A 143 -7.19 -5.92 2.38
C SER A 143 -6.50 -7.26 2.11
N ASP A 144 -5.86 -7.41 0.96
CA ASP A 144 -5.14 -8.63 0.58
C ASP A 144 -3.96 -8.88 1.53
N LEU A 145 -3.22 -7.83 1.87
CA LEU A 145 -2.10 -7.91 2.79
C LEU A 145 -2.54 -8.32 4.20
N MET A 146 -3.64 -7.75 4.70
CA MET A 146 -4.23 -8.14 5.97
C MET A 146 -4.60 -9.63 5.96
N ALA A 147 -5.15 -10.15 4.86
CA ALA A 147 -5.47 -11.57 4.73
C ALA A 147 -4.22 -12.47 4.78
N ALA A 148 -3.12 -12.03 4.16
CA ALA A 148 -1.83 -12.72 4.15
C ALA A 148 -1.04 -12.63 5.47
N THR A 149 -1.40 -11.70 6.37
CA THR A 149 -0.64 -11.42 7.58
C THR A 149 -0.87 -12.47 8.68
N PRO A 150 0.19 -13.03 9.28
CA PRO A 150 0.08 -13.95 10.43
C PRO A 150 -0.43 -13.26 11.69
N SER A 151 -1.03 -14.04 12.60
CA SER A 151 -1.69 -13.52 13.80
C SER A 151 -0.80 -12.64 14.66
N ALA A 152 0.51 -12.95 14.76
CA ALA A 152 1.47 -12.18 15.55
C ALA A 152 1.68 -10.74 15.05
N TYR A 153 1.35 -10.46 13.78
CA TYR A 153 1.59 -9.18 13.12
C TYR A 153 0.30 -8.50 12.63
N LYS A 154 -0.88 -8.98 13.05
CA LYS A 154 -2.17 -8.38 12.67
C LYS A 154 -2.29 -6.93 13.12
N ASP A 155 -1.78 -6.59 14.30
CA ASP A 155 -1.81 -5.21 14.81
C ASP A 155 -1.00 -4.27 13.91
N CYS A 156 0.16 -4.72 13.42
CA CYS A 156 0.99 -3.96 12.48
C CYS A 156 0.28 -3.75 11.13
N ALA A 157 -0.35 -4.79 10.58
CA ALA A 157 -1.14 -4.66 9.34
C ALA A 157 -2.37 -3.76 9.54
N GLN A 158 -2.98 -3.77 10.72
CA GLN A 158 -4.07 -2.86 11.05
C GLN A 158 -3.60 -1.40 11.14
N GLU A 159 -2.46 -1.14 11.77
CA GLU A 159 -1.88 0.21 11.85
C GLU A 159 -1.56 0.77 10.47
N LEU A 160 -1.01 -0.04 9.57
CA LEU A 160 -0.83 0.32 8.16
C LEU A 160 -2.16 0.68 7.50
N SER A 161 -3.17 -0.20 7.65
CA SER A 161 -4.50 -0.01 7.08
C SER A 161 -5.14 1.30 7.52
N ASP A 162 -5.12 1.54 8.83
CA ASP A 162 -5.71 2.73 9.45
C ASP A 162 -4.97 3.99 9.00
N THR A 163 -3.64 3.96 8.96
CA THR A 163 -2.82 5.11 8.53
C THR A 163 -3.07 5.44 7.07
N VAL A 164 -2.94 4.47 6.15
CA VAL A 164 -3.14 4.71 4.72
C VAL A 164 -4.57 5.21 4.44
N SER A 165 -5.57 4.63 5.10
CA SER A 165 -6.96 5.05 4.97
C SER A 165 -7.18 6.47 5.47
N ALA A 166 -6.60 6.82 6.63
CA ALA A 166 -6.71 8.15 7.21
C ALA A 166 -6.02 9.21 6.33
N GLU A 167 -4.79 8.96 5.89
CA GLU A 167 -4.05 9.89 5.05
C GLU A 167 -4.74 10.09 3.70
N THR A 168 -5.21 9.02 3.06
CA THR A 168 -5.94 9.15 1.80
C THR A 168 -7.25 9.94 1.98
N ALA A 169 -7.99 9.69 3.06
CA ALA A 169 -9.20 10.45 3.37
C ALA A 169 -8.93 11.94 3.64
N LYS A 170 -7.80 12.29 4.27
CA LYS A 170 -7.38 13.69 4.43
C LYS A 170 -7.18 14.37 3.08
N VAL A 171 -6.45 13.72 2.17
CA VAL A 171 -6.21 14.27 0.82
C VAL A 171 -7.53 14.39 0.05
N GLN A 172 -8.43 13.40 0.11
CA GLN A 172 -9.76 13.49 -0.51
C GLN A 172 -10.57 14.67 0.03
N ALA A 173 -10.61 14.85 1.35
CA ALA A 173 -11.31 15.98 1.98
C ALA A 173 -10.72 17.34 1.57
N ALA A 174 -9.43 17.38 1.21
CA ALA A 174 -8.80 18.57 0.69
C ALA A 174 -9.21 18.88 -0.77
N TYR A 175 -9.45 17.87 -1.62
CA TYR A 175 -9.49 18.06 -3.07
C TYR A 175 -10.77 17.67 -3.82
N CYS A 176 -11.72 16.90 -3.23
CA CYS A 176 -12.83 16.27 -3.98
C CYS A 176 -14.25 16.88 -3.86
#